data_AF-A0A397W4H9-F1
#
_entry.id   AF-A0A397W4H9-F1
#
_cell.length_a   1.000
_cell.length_b   1.000
_cell.length_c   1.000
_cell.angle_alpha   90.00
_cell.angle_beta   90.00
_cell.angle_gamma   90.00
#
_symmetry.space_group_name_H-M   'P 1'
#
loop_
_entity.id
_entity.type
_entity.pdbx_description
1 polymer ?
#
loop_
_entity_poly.entity_id
_entity_poly.type
_entity_poly.pdbx_seq_one_letter_code
_entity_poly.pdbx_strand_id
1 'polypeptide(L)'
;MDTEDSPLPCLFSTLVKTYEHKKLSEYKTKEKQRIRNADTNAIKTRIKLFEPHFVELSSFQNKLEKYTICEKHYNQIVPKDNYLNYLNDDSLPYSRKRSRNSNTLNLNDMQIESSTDIGIQVKLDSIDSNNNLLMQIKILKDSLNTLTTNHSKQAQIIENKNNKIFELEHECEYLKKEIADYNNKLGNLNLYKNQVEALINEKNKLSSENIYLKNQWNERYNTQQKRITEITKIASLERKFLYNDIIYLINDCNRFFLENLLAFNPLNWLKYQNPVIVKFIEILTDNDDEQISQKKIFKRIVAIDAIYKLRHNKYVSEINLAASAIKYTIA
;
A
#
# COMPACT_ATOMS: atom_id res chain seq x y z
N MET A 1 -14.43 6.41 27.03
CA MET A 1 -14.76 5.40 25.99
C MET A 1 -13.52 4.59 25.80
N ASP A 2 -13.44 3.53 26.59
CA ASP A 2 -12.31 2.62 26.63
C ASP A 2 -12.30 1.77 25.37
N THR A 3 -11.23 1.87 24.59
CA THR A 3 -10.82 0.79 23.70
C THR A 3 -9.38 0.46 24.06
N GLU A 4 -9.24 -0.34 25.12
CA GLU A 4 -8.05 -1.15 25.35
C GLU A 4 -7.73 -1.90 24.05
N ASP A 5 -6.58 -1.60 23.45
CA ASP A 5 -6.00 -2.36 22.33
C ASP A 5 -5.65 -3.77 22.83
N SER A 6 -6.66 -4.64 22.88
CA SER A 6 -6.44 -6.07 23.10
C SER A 6 -5.66 -6.65 21.91
N PRO A 7 -4.54 -7.36 22.14
CA PRO A 7 -3.72 -7.87 21.04
C PRO A 7 -4.51 -8.89 20.20
N LEU A 8 -4.58 -8.65 18.89
CA LEU A 8 -5.28 -9.52 17.93
C LEU A 8 -4.84 -11.00 18.11
N PRO A 9 -5.79 -11.92 18.30
CA PRO A 9 -5.46 -13.31 18.64
C PRO A 9 -4.78 -14.02 17.47
N CYS A 10 -3.90 -14.96 17.81
CA CYS A 10 -3.24 -15.78 16.79
C CYS A 10 -4.25 -16.76 16.17
N LEU A 11 -4.30 -16.83 14.83
CA LEU A 11 -5.26 -17.65 14.06
C LEU A 11 -5.28 -19.12 14.52
N PHE A 12 -4.12 -19.68 14.81
CA PHE A 12 -3.97 -21.08 15.22
C PHE A 12 -4.09 -21.30 16.73
N SER A 13 -4.25 -20.24 17.54
CA SER A 13 -4.29 -20.36 19.01
C SER A 13 -5.50 -21.15 19.52
N THR A 14 -6.64 -21.02 18.85
CA THR A 14 -7.87 -21.77 19.13
C THR A 14 -7.78 -23.22 18.63
N LEU A 15 -7.09 -23.45 17.52
CA LEU A 15 -6.94 -24.77 16.87
C LEU A 15 -5.99 -25.71 17.61
N VAL A 16 -5.06 -25.18 18.41
CA VAL A 16 -4.13 -26.01 19.22
C VAL A 16 -4.89 -26.93 20.18
N LYS A 17 -5.97 -26.44 20.81
CA LYS A 17 -6.77 -27.22 21.75
C LYS A 17 -7.67 -28.23 21.04
N THR A 18 -8.22 -27.86 19.89
CA THR A 18 -9.14 -28.72 19.11
C THR A 18 -8.41 -29.89 18.45
N TYR A 19 -7.14 -29.70 18.07
CA TYR A 19 -6.35 -30.69 17.31
C TYR A 19 -5.04 -31.07 18.03
N GLU A 20 -5.13 -31.44 19.31
CA GLU A 20 -3.97 -31.83 20.12
C GLU A 20 -3.19 -33.00 19.51
N HIS A 21 -3.91 -33.96 18.90
CA HIS A 21 -3.35 -35.11 18.20
C HIS A 21 -2.53 -34.73 16.95
N LYS A 22 -2.76 -33.56 16.34
CA LYS A 22 -2.04 -33.09 15.13
C LYS A 22 -0.75 -32.35 15.44
N LYS A 23 -0.28 -32.36 16.70
CA LYS A 23 0.99 -31.77 17.15
C LYS A 23 1.21 -30.32 16.67
N LEU A 24 0.19 -29.47 16.70
CA LEU A 24 0.40 -28.03 16.57
C LEU A 24 1.22 -27.50 17.76
N SER A 25 2.08 -26.50 17.51
CA SER A 25 2.83 -25.86 18.60
C SER A 25 1.89 -25.06 19.49
N GLU A 26 2.03 -25.21 20.80
CA GLU A 26 1.31 -24.39 21.76
C GLU A 26 1.65 -22.90 21.60
N TYR A 27 0.59 -22.09 21.65
CA TYR A 27 0.72 -20.65 21.75
C TYR A 27 1.46 -20.31 23.05
N LYS A 28 2.56 -19.55 22.94
CA LYS A 28 3.27 -19.00 24.10
C LYS A 28 3.42 -17.50 23.88
N THR A 29 2.86 -16.70 24.79
CA THR A 29 3.13 -15.27 24.89
C THR A 29 4.55 -15.07 25.39
N LYS A 30 5.37 -14.36 24.61
CA LYS A 30 6.66 -13.80 25.05
C LYS A 30 6.57 -12.29 24.93
N GLU A 31 7.18 -11.55 25.85
CA GLU A 31 7.17 -10.07 25.88
C GLU A 31 7.70 -9.41 24.58
N LYS A 32 8.52 -10.13 23.78
CA LYS A 32 9.03 -9.67 22.48
C LYS A 32 8.81 -10.72 21.38
N GLN A 33 7.57 -11.13 21.14
CA GLN A 33 7.25 -12.08 20.06
C GLN A 33 7.06 -11.36 18.72
N ARG A 34 7.66 -11.87 17.64
CA ARG A 34 7.37 -11.38 16.28
C ARG A 34 6.00 -11.88 15.85
N ILE A 35 5.06 -10.95 15.67
CA ILE A 35 3.70 -11.22 15.22
C ILE A 35 3.59 -10.78 13.76
N ARG A 36 2.95 -11.60 12.92
CA ARG A 36 2.71 -11.26 11.50
C ARG A 36 1.22 -11.18 11.23
N ASN A 37 0.80 -10.27 10.37
CA ASN A 37 -0.60 -10.16 9.96
C ASN A 37 -0.98 -11.37 9.09
N ALA A 38 -2.07 -12.07 9.43
CA ALA A 38 -2.54 -13.24 8.69
C ALA A 38 -3.06 -12.91 7.29
N ASP A 39 -3.34 -11.63 7.01
CA ASP A 39 -3.92 -11.16 5.76
C ASP A 39 -2.93 -11.02 4.58
N THR A 40 -1.64 -11.25 4.81
CA THR A 40 -0.64 -11.17 3.73
C THR A 40 -0.83 -12.26 2.68
N ASN A 41 -0.69 -11.92 1.39
CA ASN A 41 -0.88 -12.85 0.27
C ASN A 41 -0.10 -14.16 0.39
N ALA A 42 1.16 -14.11 0.85
CA ALA A 42 1.97 -15.31 1.08
C ALA A 42 1.38 -16.23 2.16
N ILE A 43 0.80 -15.65 3.21
CA ILE A 43 0.19 -16.40 4.30
C ILE A 43 -1.18 -16.94 3.88
N LYS A 44 -1.98 -16.15 3.14
CA LYS A 44 -3.25 -16.60 2.54
C LYS A 44 -3.08 -17.84 1.68
N THR A 45 -2.13 -17.82 0.75
CA THR A 45 -1.85 -18.98 -0.12
C THR A 45 -1.38 -20.18 0.68
N ARG A 46 -0.62 -19.95 1.75
CA ARG A 46 -0.12 -21.03 2.61
C ARG A 46 -1.21 -21.64 3.47
N ILE A 47 -2.10 -20.83 4.08
CA ILE A 47 -3.22 -21.30 4.90
C ILE A 47 -4.14 -22.22 4.11
N LYS A 48 -4.37 -21.91 2.81
CA LYS A 48 -5.18 -22.75 1.92
C LYS A 48 -4.73 -24.21 1.87
N LEU A 49 -3.41 -24.47 1.94
CA LEU A 49 -2.87 -25.83 1.93
C LEU A 49 -3.24 -26.64 3.17
N PHE A 50 -3.62 -25.97 4.27
CA PHE A 50 -3.97 -26.61 5.53
C PHE A 50 -5.49 -26.72 5.75
N GLU A 51 -6.33 -26.20 4.83
CA GLU A 51 -7.79 -26.31 4.89
C GLU A 51 -8.31 -27.76 4.94
N PRO A 52 -7.74 -28.74 4.20
CA PRO A 52 -8.16 -30.14 4.30
C PRO A 52 -7.93 -30.73 5.70
N HIS A 53 -7.00 -30.14 6.46
CA HIS A 53 -6.57 -30.63 7.77
C HIS A 53 -7.22 -29.90 8.94
N PHE A 54 -7.66 -28.66 8.73
CA PHE A 54 -8.32 -27.82 9.72
C PHE A 54 -9.50 -27.11 9.04
N VAL A 55 -10.68 -27.72 9.13
CA VAL A 55 -11.88 -27.28 8.42
C VAL A 55 -12.27 -25.85 8.80
N GLU A 56 -11.98 -25.43 10.03
CA GLU A 56 -12.27 -24.10 10.55
C GLU A 56 -11.49 -22.98 9.84
N LEU A 57 -10.35 -23.29 9.20
CA LEU A 57 -9.57 -22.32 8.44
C LEU A 57 -10.35 -21.74 7.24
N SER A 58 -11.26 -22.53 6.66
CA SER A 58 -12.14 -22.06 5.58
C SER A 58 -13.05 -20.90 6.04
N SER A 59 -13.52 -20.96 7.29
CA SER A 59 -14.38 -19.93 7.89
C SER A 59 -13.63 -18.64 8.25
N PHE A 60 -12.32 -18.74 8.50
CA PHE A 60 -11.47 -17.59 8.83
C PHE A 60 -10.97 -16.84 7.59
N GLN A 61 -11.04 -17.43 6.40
CA GLN A 61 -10.47 -16.86 5.17
C GLN A 61 -11.06 -15.49 4.80
N ASN A 62 -12.35 -15.28 5.06
CA ASN A 62 -13.04 -14.00 4.82
C ASN A 62 -12.84 -12.97 5.95
N LYS A 63 -12.09 -13.32 7.00
CA LYS A 63 -11.89 -12.49 8.21
C LYS A 63 -10.43 -12.47 8.68
N LEU A 64 -9.46 -12.79 7.81
CA LEU A 64 -8.04 -12.90 8.15
C LEU A 64 -7.43 -11.59 8.69
N GLU A 65 -7.97 -10.44 8.32
CA GLU A 65 -7.60 -9.12 8.85
C GLU A 65 -7.75 -9.01 10.38
N LYS A 66 -8.59 -9.85 10.99
CA LYS A 66 -8.85 -9.88 12.45
C LYS A 66 -7.92 -10.83 13.22
N TYR A 67 -6.98 -11.48 12.54
CA TYR A 67 -6.11 -12.48 13.13
C TYR A 67 -4.65 -12.21 12.84
N THR A 68 -3.79 -12.65 13.75
CA THR A 68 -2.35 -12.63 13.55
C THR A 68 -1.79 -14.04 13.50
N ILE A 69 -0.53 -14.20 13.09
CA ILE A 69 0.22 -15.45 13.23
C ILE A 69 1.41 -15.17 14.12
N CYS A 70 1.48 -15.92 15.23
CA CYS A 70 2.59 -15.83 16.15
C CYS A 70 3.84 -16.49 15.56
N GLU A 71 5.02 -16.06 15.97
CA GLU A 71 6.31 -16.55 15.45
C GLU A 71 6.43 -18.09 15.41
N LYS A 72 5.89 -18.80 16.40
CA LYS A 72 5.94 -20.27 16.44
C LYS A 72 5.08 -20.92 15.36
N HIS A 73 3.83 -20.47 15.24
CA HIS A 73 2.92 -20.97 14.20
C HIS A 73 3.43 -20.59 12.82
N TYR A 74 3.96 -19.38 12.67
CA TYR A 74 4.60 -18.95 11.44
C TYR A 74 5.74 -19.91 11.08
N ASN A 75 6.68 -20.15 11.99
CA ASN A 75 7.84 -21.01 11.73
C ASN A 75 7.49 -22.50 11.50
N GLN A 76 6.36 -22.96 12.01
CA GLN A 76 5.88 -24.32 11.79
C GLN A 76 5.15 -24.48 10.45
N ILE A 77 4.43 -23.45 9.99
CA ILE A 77 3.48 -23.54 8.88
C ILE A 77 4.05 -22.94 7.59
N VAL A 78 4.81 -21.86 7.68
CA VAL A 78 5.19 -21.04 6.53
C VAL A 78 6.57 -21.40 5.93
N PRO A 79 7.67 -21.51 6.69
CA PRO A 79 8.98 -21.72 6.09
C PRO A 79 9.29 -23.15 5.63
N LYS A 80 8.55 -24.17 6.04
CA LYS A 80 8.86 -25.58 5.72
C LYS A 80 7.61 -26.40 5.41
N ASP A 81 7.68 -27.28 4.42
CA ASP A 81 6.64 -28.27 4.09
C ASP A 81 6.62 -29.45 5.06
N ASN A 82 7.64 -29.61 5.91
CA ASN A 82 7.77 -30.76 6.81
C ASN A 82 6.53 -31.01 7.69
N TYR A 83 5.84 -29.94 8.13
CA TYR A 83 4.62 -30.09 8.92
C TYR A 83 3.41 -30.47 8.05
N LEU A 84 3.33 -29.94 6.82
CA LEU A 84 2.28 -30.31 5.87
C LEU A 84 2.44 -31.77 5.41
N ASN A 85 3.68 -32.20 5.16
CA ASN A 85 4.00 -33.58 4.80
C ASN A 85 3.67 -34.55 5.94
N TYR A 86 3.93 -34.17 7.19
CA TYR A 86 3.51 -34.95 8.35
C TYR A 86 1.98 -35.08 8.46
N LEU A 87 1.22 -34.05 8.11
CA LEU A 87 -0.25 -34.11 8.12
C LEU A 87 -0.81 -34.98 6.98
N ASN A 88 -0.07 -35.13 5.88
CA ASN A 88 -0.47 -35.93 4.73
C ASN A 88 -0.10 -37.41 4.85
N ASP A 89 0.85 -37.77 5.72
CA ASP A 89 1.37 -39.13 5.87
C ASP A 89 1.53 -39.50 7.35
N ASP A 90 0.54 -40.24 7.86
CA ASP A 90 0.45 -40.69 9.26
C ASP A 90 1.61 -41.61 9.68
N SER A 91 2.45 -42.08 8.73
CA SER A 91 3.57 -42.98 9.00
C SER A 91 4.88 -42.26 9.40
N LEU A 92 4.96 -40.93 9.28
CA LEU A 92 6.20 -40.16 9.52
C LEU A 92 6.30 -39.61 10.95
N PRO A 93 7.42 -39.84 11.68
CA PRO A 93 7.64 -39.22 12.97
C PRO A 93 7.98 -37.72 12.84
N TYR A 94 7.08 -36.83 13.31
CA TYR A 94 7.36 -35.40 13.37
C TYR A 94 8.43 -35.06 14.44
N SER A 95 9.68 -34.85 14.02
CA SER A 95 10.77 -34.36 14.87
C SER A 95 10.70 -32.84 15.05
N ARG A 96 10.46 -32.37 16.29
CA ARG A 96 10.45 -30.93 16.64
C ARG A 96 11.83 -30.32 16.90
N LYS A 97 12.94 -31.05 16.75
CA LYS A 97 14.27 -30.52 17.12
C LYS A 97 14.97 -29.85 15.94
N ARG A 98 15.45 -28.62 16.17
CA ARG A 98 16.50 -27.99 15.35
C ARG A 98 17.70 -28.94 15.34
N SER A 99 18.04 -29.51 14.18
CA SER A 99 19.36 -30.06 13.96
C SER A 99 20.35 -28.90 14.07
N ARG A 100 21.05 -28.81 15.19
CA ARG A 100 22.35 -28.16 15.26
C ARG A 100 23.34 -29.23 14.79
N ASN A 101 24.06 -28.98 13.71
CA ASN A 101 25.26 -29.73 13.38
C ASN A 101 26.27 -29.53 14.51
N SER A 102 26.21 -30.38 15.53
CA SER A 102 27.35 -30.69 16.36
C SER A 102 28.04 -31.88 15.71
N ASN A 103 29.17 -31.62 15.06
CA ASN A 103 30.11 -32.67 14.66
C ASN A 103 30.62 -33.33 15.94
N THR A 104 29.98 -34.41 16.36
CA THR A 104 30.60 -35.43 17.21
C THR A 104 31.00 -36.58 16.30
N LEU A 105 32.29 -36.63 15.98
CA LEU A 105 32.94 -37.80 15.40
C LEU A 105 32.71 -38.98 16.35
N ASN A 106 31.86 -39.92 15.95
CA ASN A 106 31.88 -41.28 16.49
C ASN A 106 33.06 -42.00 15.83
N LEU A 107 34.20 -42.02 16.52
CA LEU A 107 35.18 -43.10 16.35
C LEU A 107 34.76 -44.20 17.31
N ASN A 108 34.33 -45.33 16.77
CA ASN A 108 34.54 -46.65 17.33
C ASN A 108 34.24 -47.66 16.21
N ASP A 109 35.31 -48.23 15.66
CA ASP A 109 35.57 -49.66 15.62
C ASP A 109 36.57 -49.96 14.50
N MET A 110 37.75 -50.45 14.88
CA MET A 110 38.29 -51.71 14.38
C MET A 110 39.52 -52.09 15.22
N GLN A 111 39.39 -53.24 15.88
CA GLN A 111 40.48 -54.00 16.47
C GLN A 111 41.54 -54.31 15.41
N ILE A 112 42.81 -54.08 15.74
CA ILE A 112 43.94 -54.82 15.16
C ILE A 112 44.92 -55.10 16.30
N GLU A 113 44.85 -56.30 16.85
CA GLU A 113 46.03 -56.98 17.38
C GLU A 113 46.45 -58.02 16.35
N SER A 114 47.69 -57.93 15.85
CA SER A 114 48.61 -59.08 15.89
C SER A 114 50.05 -58.61 15.63
N SER A 115 50.86 -58.80 16.66
CA SER A 115 52.31 -58.98 16.77
C SER A 115 53.11 -59.21 15.48
N THR A 116 54.32 -58.62 15.41
CA THR A 116 55.55 -59.42 15.34
C THR A 116 56.76 -58.65 15.88
N ASP A 117 57.56 -59.43 16.58
CA ASP A 117 58.72 -59.15 17.40
C ASP A 117 59.98 -58.89 16.54
N ILE A 118 60.84 -57.96 16.97
CA ILE A 118 62.17 -57.74 16.37
C ILE A 118 63.13 -58.73 17.02
N GLY A 119 63.24 -59.92 16.44
CA GLY A 119 64.26 -60.92 16.77
C GLY A 119 65.27 -61.06 15.65
N ILE A 120 66.38 -60.33 15.72
CA ILE A 120 67.56 -60.59 14.88
C ILE A 120 68.30 -61.80 15.47
N GLN A 121 68.31 -62.93 14.76
CA GLN A 121 69.33 -63.96 14.93
C GLN A 121 69.92 -64.31 13.56
N VAL A 122 71.23 -64.09 13.45
CA VAL A 122 72.06 -64.42 12.31
C VAL A 122 72.56 -65.86 12.47
N LYS A 123 72.31 -66.70 11.46
CA LYS A 123 73.22 -67.79 11.06
C LYS A 123 73.20 -67.90 9.54
N LEU A 124 74.40 -67.95 8.99
CA LEU A 124 74.73 -68.04 7.57
C LEU A 124 74.82 -69.52 7.19
N ASP A 125 74.28 -69.97 6.04
CA ASP A 125 74.92 -70.94 5.14
C ASP A 125 74.18 -71.13 3.79
N SER A 126 74.92 -70.81 2.72
CA SER A 126 74.80 -70.95 1.24
C SER A 126 73.65 -71.66 0.47
N ILE A 127 72.51 -72.07 1.04
CA ILE A 127 71.31 -72.53 0.30
C ILE A 127 70.20 -71.45 0.24
N ASP A 128 70.39 -70.34 0.96
CA ASP A 128 69.37 -69.32 1.22
C ASP A 128 69.13 -68.27 0.11
N SER A 129 70.03 -68.12 -0.86
CA SER A 129 69.98 -66.94 -1.76
C SER A 129 68.80 -66.94 -2.74
N ASN A 130 68.48 -68.09 -3.36
CA ASN A 130 67.38 -68.17 -4.33
C ASN A 130 65.99 -68.14 -3.65
N ASN A 131 65.84 -68.77 -2.49
CA ASN A 131 64.58 -68.73 -1.72
C ASN A 131 64.33 -67.34 -1.12
N ASN A 132 65.39 -66.65 -0.68
CA ASN A 132 65.31 -65.26 -0.20
C ASN A 132 64.93 -64.30 -1.34
N LEU A 133 65.51 -64.45 -2.54
CA LEU A 133 65.11 -63.69 -3.73
C LEU A 133 63.64 -63.92 -4.12
N LEU A 134 63.17 -65.18 -4.09
CA LEU A 134 61.76 -65.52 -4.34
C LEU A 134 60.82 -64.91 -3.30
N MET A 135 61.24 -64.91 -2.03
CA MET A 135 60.49 -64.29 -0.94
C MET A 135 60.42 -62.76 -1.10
N GLN A 136 61.53 -62.11 -1.48
CA GLN A 136 61.58 -60.67 -1.78
C GLN A 136 60.71 -60.31 -2.98
N ILE A 137 60.73 -61.11 -4.06
CA ILE A 137 59.85 -60.91 -5.23
C ILE A 137 58.38 -61.01 -4.84
N LYS A 138 58.03 -61.96 -3.96
CA LYS A 138 56.66 -62.11 -3.46
C LYS A 138 56.23 -60.90 -2.62
N ILE A 139 57.08 -60.45 -1.69
CA ILE A 139 56.85 -59.26 -0.87
C ILE A 139 56.68 -58.02 -1.77
N LEU A 140 57.55 -57.83 -2.76
CA LEU A 140 57.45 -56.72 -3.71
C LEU A 140 56.15 -56.77 -4.52
N LYS A 141 55.72 -57.96 -4.94
CA LYS A 141 54.45 -58.15 -5.65
C LYS A 141 53.24 -57.82 -4.78
N ASP A 142 53.26 -58.22 -3.52
CA ASP A 142 52.20 -57.90 -2.57
C ASP A 142 52.18 -56.39 -2.21
N SER A 143 53.35 -55.77 -2.06
CA SER A 143 53.48 -54.30 -1.94
C SER A 143 52.98 -53.56 -3.18
N LEU A 144 53.21 -54.09 -4.39
CA LEU A 144 52.71 -53.49 -5.62
C LEU A 144 51.19 -53.61 -5.74
N ASN A 145 50.63 -54.76 -5.37
CA ASN A 145 49.18 -54.98 -5.35
C ASN A 145 48.48 -54.08 -4.33
N THR A 146 49.06 -53.95 -3.12
CA THR A 146 48.53 -53.04 -2.09
C THR A 146 48.63 -51.57 -2.53
N LEU A 147 49.72 -51.17 -3.19
CA LEU A 147 49.83 -49.82 -3.77
C LEU A 147 48.77 -49.56 -4.85
N THR A 148 48.54 -50.53 -5.73
CA THR A 148 47.56 -50.42 -6.82
C THR A 148 46.14 -50.29 -6.27
N THR A 149 45.78 -51.07 -5.25
CA THR A 149 44.47 -50.97 -4.59
C THR A 149 44.31 -49.65 -3.82
N ASN A 150 45.36 -49.14 -3.17
CA ASN A 150 45.33 -47.84 -2.51
C ASN A 150 45.15 -46.70 -3.51
N HIS A 151 45.89 -46.70 -4.63
CA HIS A 151 45.71 -45.71 -5.69
C HIS A 151 44.30 -45.74 -6.29
N SER A 152 43.71 -46.92 -6.49
CA SER A 152 42.32 -47.05 -6.95
C SER A 152 41.32 -46.43 -5.97
N LYS A 153 41.47 -46.67 -4.67
CA LYS A 153 40.62 -46.03 -3.64
C LYS A 153 40.80 -44.52 -3.64
N GLN A 154 42.03 -44.05 -3.78
CA GLN A 154 42.35 -42.64 -3.79
C GLN A 154 41.78 -41.92 -5.03
N ALA A 155 41.82 -42.56 -6.20
CA ALA A 155 41.18 -42.06 -7.41
C ALA A 155 39.66 -41.92 -7.25
N GLN A 156 39.00 -42.90 -6.64
CA GLN A 156 37.57 -42.86 -6.37
C GLN A 156 37.19 -41.75 -5.36
N ILE A 157 38.03 -41.51 -4.36
CA ILE A 157 37.85 -40.38 -3.42
C ILE A 157 37.98 -39.04 -4.16
N ILE A 158 38.95 -38.90 -5.08
CA ILE A 158 39.15 -37.68 -5.87
C ILE A 158 37.94 -37.43 -6.77
N GLU A 159 37.44 -38.45 -7.45
CA GLU A 159 36.25 -38.36 -8.31
C GLU A 159 35.02 -37.88 -7.53
N ASN A 160 34.75 -38.48 -6.36
CA ASN A 160 33.65 -38.06 -5.49
C ASN A 160 33.79 -36.61 -5.02
N LYS A 161 35.02 -36.17 -4.69
CA LYS A 161 35.29 -34.79 -4.31
C LYS A 161 35.09 -33.82 -5.47
N ASN A 162 35.52 -34.18 -6.68
CA ASN A 162 35.33 -33.35 -7.87
C ASN A 162 33.85 -33.17 -8.21
N ASN A 163 33.04 -34.23 -8.12
CA ASN A 163 31.60 -34.14 -8.29
C ASN A 163 30.98 -33.19 -7.26
N LYS A 164 31.41 -33.27 -6.00
CA LYS A 164 30.94 -32.36 -4.94
C LYS A 164 31.36 -30.91 -5.19
N ILE A 165 32.56 -30.66 -5.70
CA ILE A 165 33.03 -29.33 -6.08
C ILE A 165 32.12 -28.75 -7.18
N PHE A 166 31.83 -29.54 -8.21
CA PHE A 166 30.95 -29.11 -9.30
C PHE A 166 29.55 -28.73 -8.82
N GLU A 167 28.95 -29.53 -7.93
CA GLU A 167 27.66 -29.19 -7.31
C GLU A 167 27.70 -27.87 -6.54
N LEU A 168 28.75 -27.67 -5.73
CA LEU A 168 28.92 -26.46 -4.92
C LEU A 168 29.19 -25.22 -5.77
N GLU A 169 29.91 -25.36 -6.89
CA GLU A 169 30.12 -24.27 -7.85
C GLU A 169 28.79 -23.84 -8.47
N HIS A 170 27.95 -24.81 -8.84
CA HIS A 170 26.64 -24.53 -9.40
C HIS A 170 25.70 -23.84 -8.39
N GLU A 171 25.74 -24.26 -7.12
CA GLU A 171 25.00 -23.64 -6.02
C GLU A 171 25.49 -22.21 -5.75
N CYS A 172 26.81 -22.00 -5.72
CA CYS A 172 27.40 -20.66 -5.60
C CYS A 172 26.93 -19.73 -6.72
N GLU A 173 26.89 -20.21 -7.96
CA GLU A 173 26.47 -19.41 -9.11
C GLU A 173 24.98 -19.04 -9.04
N TYR A 174 24.14 -19.97 -8.58
CA TYR A 174 22.72 -19.72 -8.31
C TYR A 174 22.53 -18.65 -7.22
N LEU A 175 23.22 -18.79 -6.08
CA LEU A 175 23.13 -17.85 -4.97
C LEU A 175 23.62 -16.44 -5.36
N LYS A 176 24.66 -16.32 -6.19
CA LYS A 176 25.11 -15.02 -6.73
C LYS A 176 24.00 -14.32 -7.51
N LYS A 177 23.27 -15.05 -8.36
CA LYS A 177 22.15 -14.49 -9.13
C LYS A 177 21.02 -14.04 -8.19
N GLU A 178 20.70 -14.84 -7.18
CA GLU A 178 19.66 -14.50 -6.20
C GLU A 178 20.03 -13.23 -5.41
N ILE A 179 21.30 -13.09 -5.00
CA ILE A 179 21.81 -11.89 -4.33
C ILE A 179 21.69 -10.66 -5.25
N ALA A 180 22.02 -10.80 -6.53
CA ALA A 180 21.90 -9.70 -7.49
C ALA A 180 20.43 -9.24 -7.63
N ASP A 181 19.49 -10.18 -7.69
CA ASP A 181 18.05 -9.88 -7.76
C ASP A 181 17.55 -9.18 -6.48
N TYR A 182 17.97 -9.64 -5.30
CA TYR A 182 17.61 -8.96 -4.04
C TYR A 182 18.20 -7.56 -3.94
N ASN A 183 19.44 -7.36 -4.41
CA ASN A 183 20.06 -6.03 -4.43
C ASN A 183 19.31 -5.07 -5.36
N ASN A 184 18.85 -5.54 -6.53
CA ASN A 184 18.02 -4.74 -7.43
C ASN A 184 16.68 -4.38 -6.76
N LYS A 185 15.99 -5.36 -6.15
CA LYS A 185 14.74 -5.11 -5.39
C LYS A 185 14.95 -4.11 -4.26
N LEU A 186 16.07 -4.18 -3.55
CA LEU A 186 16.41 -3.24 -2.48
C LEU A 186 16.64 -1.83 -3.02
N GLY A 187 17.31 -1.69 -4.18
CA GLY A 187 17.47 -0.41 -4.88
C GLY A 187 16.12 0.23 -5.22
N ASN A 188 15.20 -0.56 -5.78
CA ASN A 188 13.85 -0.09 -6.09
C ASN A 188 13.07 0.33 -4.83
N LEU A 189 13.17 -0.44 -3.75
CA LEU A 189 12.55 -0.11 -2.46
C LEU A 189 13.04 1.23 -1.89
N ASN A 190 14.34 1.51 -2.01
CA ASN A 190 14.90 2.80 -1.59
C ASN A 190 14.37 3.97 -2.45
N LEU A 191 14.18 3.77 -3.75
CA LEU A 191 13.55 4.78 -4.61
C LEU A 191 12.10 5.05 -4.17
N TYR A 192 11.30 4.01 -3.93
CA TYR A 192 9.94 4.17 -3.42
C TYR A 192 9.90 4.88 -2.07
N LYS A 193 10.84 4.55 -1.17
CA LYS A 193 10.96 5.23 0.13
C LYS A 193 11.18 6.73 -0.05
N ASN A 194 12.10 7.12 -0.92
CA ASN A 194 12.38 8.53 -1.19
C ASN A 194 11.16 9.25 -1.80
N GLN A 195 10.43 8.58 -2.69
CA GLN A 195 9.18 9.13 -3.26
C GLN A 195 8.11 9.34 -2.19
N VAL A 196 7.93 8.37 -1.29
CA VAL A 196 6.97 8.49 -0.17
C VAL A 196 7.36 9.65 0.74
N GLU A 197 8.64 9.83 1.04
CA GLU A 197 9.12 10.93 1.87
C GLU A 197 8.88 12.30 1.21
N ALA A 198 9.10 12.41 -0.11
CA ALA A 198 8.76 13.61 -0.87
C ALA A 198 7.25 13.93 -0.82
N LEU A 199 6.40 12.92 -1.00
CA LEU A 199 4.94 13.07 -0.93
C LEU A 199 4.47 13.49 0.47
N ILE A 200 5.08 12.96 1.52
CA ILE A 200 4.78 13.36 2.91
C ILE A 200 5.11 14.85 3.11
N ASN A 201 6.27 15.30 2.62
CA ASN A 201 6.67 16.70 2.72
C ASN A 201 5.72 17.63 1.96
N GLU A 202 5.31 17.24 0.75
CA GLU A 202 4.34 18.00 -0.04
C GLU A 202 2.97 18.06 0.64
N LYS A 203 2.47 16.93 1.16
CA LYS A 203 1.23 16.87 1.93
C LYS A 203 1.27 17.82 3.13
N ASN A 204 2.37 17.83 3.87
CA ASN A 204 2.53 18.71 5.03
C ASN A 204 2.49 20.19 4.62
N LYS A 205 3.18 20.56 3.53
CA LYS A 205 3.15 21.92 2.98
C LYS A 205 1.73 22.34 2.60
N LEU A 206 1.02 21.52 1.84
CA LEU A 206 -0.37 21.78 1.43
C LEU A 206 -1.32 21.84 2.62
N SER A 207 -1.09 21.04 3.66
CA SER A 207 -1.87 21.10 4.90
C SER A 207 -1.68 22.43 5.62
N SER A 208 -0.44 22.91 5.73
CA SER A 208 -0.16 24.23 6.33
C SER A 208 -0.79 25.37 5.54
N GLU A 209 -0.71 25.31 4.21
CA GLU A 209 -1.35 26.29 3.33
C GLU A 209 -2.88 26.29 3.46
N ASN A 210 -3.50 25.11 3.50
CA ASN A 210 -4.95 25.00 3.72
C ASN A 210 -5.38 25.58 5.07
N ILE A 211 -4.61 25.35 6.14
CA ILE A 211 -4.88 25.95 7.46
C ILE A 211 -4.82 27.46 7.37
N TYR A 212 -3.77 28.00 6.72
CA TYR A 212 -3.62 29.43 6.51
C TYR A 212 -4.78 30.05 5.72
N LEU A 213 -5.15 29.44 4.59
CA LEU A 213 -6.26 29.90 3.75
C LEU A 213 -7.60 29.82 4.48
N LYS A 214 -7.82 28.75 5.26
CA LYS A 214 -9.04 28.61 6.08
C LYS A 214 -9.12 29.71 7.14
N ASN A 215 -8.01 30.02 7.80
CA ASN A 215 -7.96 31.11 8.78
C ASN A 215 -8.23 32.45 8.12
N GLN A 216 -7.58 32.74 6.98
CA GLN A 216 -7.89 33.95 6.22
C GLN A 216 -9.38 34.02 5.84
N TRP A 217 -9.94 32.92 5.31
CA TRP A 217 -11.32 32.84 4.89
C TRP A 217 -12.27 33.22 6.03
N ASN A 218 -12.05 32.65 7.21
CA ASN A 218 -12.82 32.90 8.42
C ASN A 218 -12.63 34.33 8.95
N GLU A 219 -11.44 34.91 8.79
CA GLU A 219 -11.12 36.25 9.27
C GLU A 219 -11.58 37.39 8.35
N ARG A 220 -11.99 37.11 7.11
CA ARG A 220 -12.37 38.16 6.14
C ARG A 220 -13.46 39.10 6.65
N TYR A 221 -14.38 38.60 7.46
CA TYR A 221 -15.52 39.37 7.97
C TYR A 221 -15.62 39.35 9.50
N ASN A 222 -14.53 39.01 10.19
CA ASN A 222 -14.54 38.85 11.65
C ASN A 222 -14.84 40.14 12.41
N THR A 223 -14.48 41.29 11.86
CA THR A 223 -14.77 42.60 12.44
C THR A 223 -15.85 43.33 11.66
N GLN A 224 -16.62 44.14 12.37
CA GLN A 224 -17.64 45.00 11.75
C GLN A 224 -17.03 45.97 10.73
N GLN A 225 -15.83 46.50 11.00
CA GLN A 225 -15.13 47.39 10.08
C GLN A 225 -14.82 46.73 8.73
N LYS A 226 -14.36 45.47 8.73
CA LYS A 226 -14.11 44.70 7.50
C LYS A 226 -15.40 44.48 6.71
N ARG A 227 -16.50 44.13 7.40
CA ARG A 227 -17.82 43.98 6.77
C ARG A 227 -18.30 45.27 6.13
N ILE A 228 -18.25 46.40 6.85
CA ILE A 228 -18.66 47.71 6.34
C ILE A 228 -17.81 48.12 5.13
N THR A 229 -16.50 47.88 5.19
CA THR A 229 -15.57 48.22 4.10
C THR A 229 -15.91 47.45 2.83
N GLU A 230 -16.15 46.14 2.93
CA GLU A 230 -16.53 45.32 1.77
C GLU A 230 -17.91 45.67 1.23
N ILE A 231 -18.90 45.92 2.10
CA ILE A 231 -20.22 46.43 1.69
C ILE A 231 -20.08 47.75 0.94
N THR A 232 -19.23 48.66 1.41
CA THR A 232 -18.99 49.96 0.77
C THR A 232 -18.36 49.79 -0.61
N LYS A 233 -17.42 48.85 -0.77
CA LYS A 233 -16.84 48.50 -2.08
C LYS A 233 -17.87 47.90 -3.03
N ILE A 234 -18.70 46.97 -2.56
CA ILE A 234 -19.78 46.38 -3.36
C ILE A 234 -20.75 47.47 -3.81
N ALA A 235 -21.21 48.32 -2.89
CA ALA A 235 -22.14 49.40 -3.21
C ALA A 235 -21.56 50.42 -4.20
N SER A 236 -20.25 50.72 -4.12
CA SER A 236 -19.60 51.63 -5.07
C SER A 236 -19.46 51.01 -6.47
N LEU A 237 -19.13 49.72 -6.55
CA LEU A 237 -19.09 48.97 -7.81
C LEU A 237 -20.48 48.87 -8.46
N GLU A 238 -21.50 48.51 -7.69
CA GLU A 238 -22.89 48.44 -8.17
C GLU A 238 -23.37 49.79 -8.70
N ARG A 239 -23.06 50.88 -7.99
CA ARG A 239 -23.37 52.24 -8.45
C ARG A 239 -22.70 52.55 -9.79
N LYS A 240 -21.44 52.16 -9.95
CA LYS A 240 -20.68 52.36 -11.19
C LYS A 240 -21.28 51.55 -12.35
N PHE A 241 -21.63 50.29 -12.12
CA PHE A 241 -22.27 49.46 -13.15
C PHE A 241 -23.62 50.03 -13.58
N LEU A 242 -24.46 50.40 -12.62
CA LEU A 242 -25.75 51.01 -12.93
C LEU A 242 -25.60 52.33 -13.69
N TYR A 243 -24.63 53.16 -13.33
CA TYR A 243 -24.36 54.40 -14.05
C TYR A 243 -23.97 54.12 -15.50
N ASN A 244 -23.09 53.14 -15.72
CA ASN A 244 -22.69 52.73 -17.06
C ASN A 244 -23.90 52.23 -17.88
N ASP A 245 -24.78 51.43 -17.27
CA ASP A 245 -26.00 50.95 -17.93
C ASP A 245 -26.92 52.11 -18.35
N ILE A 246 -27.13 53.08 -17.46
CA ILE A 246 -27.95 54.27 -17.75
C ILE A 246 -27.34 55.09 -18.89
N ILE A 247 -26.03 55.31 -18.87
CA ILE A 247 -25.33 56.01 -19.95
C ILE A 247 -25.47 55.25 -21.27
N TYR A 248 -25.38 53.92 -21.25
CA TYR A 248 -25.59 53.10 -22.43
C TYR A 248 -27.02 53.24 -22.96
N LEU A 249 -28.03 53.23 -22.08
CA LEU A 249 -29.44 53.41 -22.44
C LEU A 249 -29.73 54.80 -23.01
N ILE A 250 -29.13 55.85 -22.46
CA ILE A 250 -29.29 57.22 -22.96
C ILE A 250 -28.65 57.37 -24.34
N ASN A 251 -27.47 56.78 -24.53
CA ASN A 251 -26.73 56.89 -25.78
C ASN A 251 -27.29 55.98 -26.89
N ASP A 252 -28.06 54.94 -26.55
CA ASP A 252 -28.78 54.11 -27.52
C ASP A 252 -30.05 54.81 -28.04
N CYS A 253 -29.86 55.95 -28.71
CA CYS A 253 -30.92 56.69 -29.37
C CYS A 253 -31.63 55.87 -30.46
N ASN A 254 -31.00 54.79 -30.94
CA ASN A 254 -31.56 53.90 -31.95
C ASN A 254 -32.85 53.24 -31.48
N ARG A 255 -33.05 53.09 -30.16
CA ARG A 255 -34.29 52.53 -29.57
C ARG A 255 -35.54 53.32 -29.94
N PHE A 256 -35.42 54.60 -30.27
CA PHE A 256 -36.56 55.46 -30.62
C PHE A 256 -36.83 55.54 -32.13
N PHE A 257 -36.00 54.90 -32.98
CA PHE A 257 -36.28 54.85 -34.41
C PHE A 257 -37.47 53.95 -34.73
N LEU A 258 -38.28 54.35 -35.71
CA LEU A 258 -39.51 53.68 -36.09
C LEU A 258 -39.27 52.22 -36.49
N GLU A 259 -38.18 51.93 -37.21
CA GLU A 259 -37.80 50.57 -37.59
C GLU A 259 -37.50 49.67 -36.37
N ASN A 260 -36.86 50.22 -35.33
CA ASN A 260 -36.54 49.49 -34.11
C ASN A 260 -37.74 49.37 -33.16
N LEU A 261 -38.68 50.31 -33.18
CA LEU A 261 -39.96 50.19 -32.49
C LEU A 261 -40.82 49.08 -33.10
N LEU A 262 -40.82 48.97 -34.43
CA LEU A 262 -41.53 47.90 -35.15
C LEU A 262 -40.86 46.52 -34.93
N ALA A 263 -39.54 46.48 -34.74
CA ALA A 263 -38.78 45.27 -34.41
C ALA A 263 -38.63 44.99 -32.90
N PHE A 264 -39.30 45.78 -32.03
CA PHE A 264 -39.11 45.70 -30.58
C PHE A 264 -39.52 44.33 -30.04
N ASN A 265 -38.57 43.60 -29.47
CA ASN A 265 -38.83 42.35 -28.76
C ASN A 265 -38.70 42.54 -27.23
N PRO A 266 -39.82 42.45 -26.49
CA PRO A 266 -39.88 42.55 -25.04
C PRO A 266 -38.84 41.69 -24.28
N LEU A 267 -38.64 40.45 -24.72
CA LEU A 267 -37.71 39.52 -24.06
C LEU A 267 -36.26 39.89 -24.30
N ASN A 268 -35.93 40.41 -25.50
CA ASN A 268 -34.57 40.88 -25.76
C ASN A 268 -34.29 42.16 -24.98
N TRP A 269 -35.27 43.07 -24.85
CA TRP A 269 -35.08 44.29 -24.07
C TRP A 269 -34.77 44.01 -22.59
N LEU A 270 -35.45 43.04 -21.96
CA LEU A 270 -35.20 42.64 -20.57
C LEU A 270 -33.79 42.08 -20.36
N LYS A 271 -33.20 41.39 -21.35
CA LYS A 271 -31.84 40.82 -21.25
C LYS A 271 -30.74 41.87 -21.08
N TYR A 272 -30.97 43.08 -21.58
CA TYR A 272 -30.03 44.19 -21.49
C TYR A 272 -30.24 45.06 -20.24
N GLN A 273 -31.23 44.75 -19.40
CA GLN A 273 -31.48 45.47 -18.15
C GLN A 273 -30.73 44.83 -16.97
N ASN A 274 -30.67 45.56 -15.85
CA ASN A 274 -30.04 45.04 -14.64
C ASN A 274 -30.76 43.76 -14.15
N PRO A 275 -30.07 42.62 -14.06
CA PRO A 275 -30.69 41.32 -13.80
C PRO A 275 -31.33 41.22 -12.41
N VAL A 276 -30.87 42.03 -11.45
CA VAL A 276 -31.42 42.07 -10.08
C VAL A 276 -32.82 42.70 -10.09
N ILE A 277 -32.97 43.84 -10.78
CA ILE A 277 -34.26 44.54 -10.89
C ILE A 277 -35.25 43.68 -11.69
N VAL A 278 -34.78 43.07 -12.79
CA VAL A 278 -35.59 42.17 -13.60
C VAL A 278 -36.12 41.02 -12.76
N LYS A 279 -35.26 40.25 -12.08
CA LYS A 279 -35.69 39.13 -11.23
C LYS A 279 -36.64 39.53 -10.11
N PHE A 280 -36.45 40.70 -9.50
CA PHE A 280 -37.33 41.18 -8.45
C PHE A 280 -38.77 41.41 -8.96
N ILE A 281 -38.90 42.12 -10.10
CA ILE A 281 -40.21 42.36 -10.72
C ILE A 281 -40.81 41.07 -11.26
N GLU A 282 -39.98 40.14 -11.74
CA GLU A 282 -40.43 38.80 -12.13
C GLU A 282 -41.10 38.08 -10.97
N ILE A 283 -40.45 38.04 -9.79
CA ILE A 283 -40.99 37.42 -8.57
C ILE A 283 -42.32 38.08 -8.15
N LEU A 284 -42.41 39.41 -8.18
CA LEU A 284 -43.64 40.12 -7.80
C LEU A 284 -44.80 39.91 -8.78
N THR A 285 -44.52 39.43 -9.99
CA THR A 285 -45.52 39.23 -11.04
C THR A 285 -45.75 37.75 -11.37
N ASP A 286 -45.19 36.86 -10.55
CA ASP A 286 -45.30 35.42 -10.70
C ASP A 286 -46.56 34.91 -9.99
N ASN A 287 -47.66 34.85 -10.74
CA ASN A 287 -48.92 34.23 -10.33
C ASN A 287 -49.23 33.04 -11.28
N ASP A 288 -49.90 32.00 -10.78
CA ASP A 288 -50.09 30.68 -11.44
C ASP A 288 -50.86 30.68 -12.78
N ASP A 289 -51.43 31.80 -13.22
CA ASP A 289 -52.20 31.86 -14.47
C ASP A 289 -51.28 31.91 -15.70
N GLU A 290 -51.01 30.77 -16.33
CA GLU A 290 -50.14 30.64 -17.53
C GLU A 290 -50.69 31.31 -18.80
N GLN A 291 -51.99 31.61 -18.89
CA GLN A 291 -52.64 32.11 -20.12
C GLN A 291 -52.24 33.54 -20.54
N ILE A 292 -51.36 34.24 -19.81
CA ILE A 292 -51.06 35.67 -20.01
C ILE A 292 -49.55 35.94 -20.14
N SER A 293 -48.75 35.03 -20.71
CA SER A 293 -47.28 35.16 -20.77
C SER A 293 -46.80 36.49 -21.39
N GLN A 294 -47.33 36.90 -22.54
CA GLN A 294 -46.94 38.15 -23.22
C GLN A 294 -47.35 39.41 -22.44
N LYS A 295 -48.55 39.42 -21.84
CA LYS A 295 -49.01 40.55 -21.03
C LYS A 295 -48.33 40.61 -19.66
N LYS A 296 -47.84 39.48 -19.10
CA LYS A 296 -46.92 39.46 -17.95
C LYS A 296 -45.58 40.11 -18.32
N ILE A 297 -44.98 39.71 -19.44
CA ILE A 297 -43.72 40.30 -19.92
C ILE A 297 -43.88 41.81 -20.16
N PHE A 298 -44.98 42.23 -20.78
CA PHE A 298 -45.26 43.66 -20.99
C PHE A 298 -45.41 44.43 -19.67
N LYS A 299 -46.16 43.90 -18.69
CA LYS A 299 -46.29 44.51 -17.36
C LYS A 299 -44.93 44.62 -16.64
N ARG A 300 -44.08 43.60 -16.75
CA ARG A 300 -42.71 43.63 -16.20
C ARG A 300 -41.90 44.76 -16.81
N ILE A 301 -41.94 44.92 -18.14
CA ILE A 301 -41.26 46.00 -18.84
C ILE A 301 -41.76 47.38 -18.42
N VAL A 302 -43.08 47.57 -18.34
CA VAL A 302 -43.67 48.85 -17.93
C VAL A 302 -43.30 49.20 -16.50
N ALA A 303 -43.30 48.22 -15.59
CA ALA A 303 -42.88 48.44 -14.20
C ALA A 303 -41.40 48.82 -14.10
N ILE A 304 -40.53 48.12 -14.84
CA ILE A 304 -39.09 48.41 -14.90
C ILE A 304 -38.84 49.80 -15.52
N ASP A 305 -39.48 50.12 -16.64
CA ASP A 305 -39.39 51.43 -17.31
C ASP A 305 -39.88 52.57 -16.40
N ALA A 306 -40.96 52.34 -15.64
CA ALA A 306 -41.44 53.29 -14.63
C ALA A 306 -40.42 53.50 -13.49
N ILE A 307 -39.79 52.43 -12.98
CA ILE A 307 -38.74 52.52 -11.95
C ILE A 307 -37.54 53.34 -12.47
N TYR A 308 -37.13 53.11 -13.71
CA TYR A 308 -36.05 53.88 -14.34
C TYR A 308 -36.45 55.34 -14.60
N LYS A 309 -37.68 55.61 -15.07
CA LYS A 309 -38.19 56.98 -15.29
C LYS A 309 -38.35 57.78 -14.00
N LEU A 310 -38.83 57.17 -12.92
CA LEU A 310 -39.02 57.85 -11.64
C LEU A 310 -37.69 58.32 -11.01
N ARG A 311 -36.55 57.73 -11.41
CA ARG A 311 -35.19 58.18 -11.01
C ARG A 311 -34.68 59.39 -11.80
N HIS A 312 -35.35 59.82 -12.86
CA HIS A 312 -35.00 61.06 -13.57
C HIS A 312 -35.71 62.30 -13.01
N ASN A 313 -36.79 62.13 -12.22
CA ASN A 313 -37.47 63.21 -11.51
C ASN A 313 -37.07 63.24 -10.03
N LYS A 314 -37.32 64.35 -9.32
CA LYS A 314 -36.92 64.71 -7.93
C LYS A 314 -37.17 63.65 -6.81
N TYR A 315 -37.67 62.46 -7.11
CA TYR A 315 -38.05 61.37 -6.18
C TYR A 315 -36.99 60.25 -6.03
N VAL A 316 -35.75 60.51 -6.46
CA VAL A 316 -34.60 59.57 -6.42
C VAL A 316 -34.36 58.95 -5.04
N SER A 317 -34.68 59.66 -3.95
CA SER A 317 -34.45 59.22 -2.57
C SER A 317 -35.39 58.10 -2.12
N GLU A 318 -36.68 58.18 -2.43
CA GLU A 318 -37.70 57.23 -1.93
C GLU A 318 -37.61 55.87 -2.62
N ILE A 319 -37.29 55.85 -3.92
CA ILE A 319 -37.11 54.61 -4.69
C ILE A 319 -35.78 53.95 -4.36
N ASN A 320 -34.72 54.72 -4.10
CA ASN A 320 -33.47 54.16 -3.59
C ASN A 320 -33.65 53.61 -2.16
N LEU A 321 -34.47 54.25 -1.33
CA LEU A 321 -34.79 53.77 0.01
C LEU A 321 -35.60 52.47 -0.05
N ALA A 322 -36.63 52.39 -0.91
CA ALA A 322 -37.43 51.20 -1.09
C ALA A 322 -36.61 50.04 -1.70
N ALA A 323 -35.84 50.29 -2.77
CA ALA A 323 -34.98 49.27 -3.37
C ALA A 323 -33.87 48.79 -2.43
N SER A 324 -33.32 49.68 -1.60
CA SER A 324 -32.36 49.30 -0.56
C SER A 324 -33.03 48.51 0.56
N ALA A 325 -34.20 48.95 1.05
CA ALA A 325 -34.95 48.26 2.09
C ALA A 325 -35.32 46.83 1.68
N ILE A 326 -35.76 46.64 0.43
CA ILE A 326 -36.07 45.34 -0.18
C ILE A 326 -34.82 44.44 -0.24
N LYS A 327 -33.66 44.98 -0.63
CA LYS A 327 -32.40 44.23 -0.69
C LYS A 327 -31.95 43.72 0.68
N TYR A 328 -32.19 44.50 1.74
CA TYR A 328 -31.81 44.15 3.11
C TYR A 328 -32.88 43.35 3.89
N THR A 329 -34.10 43.17 3.35
CA THR A 329 -35.10 42.27 3.94
C THR A 329 -35.03 40.83 3.42
N ILE A 330 -34.37 40.60 2.28
CA ILE A 330 -34.20 39.27 1.66
C ILE A 330 -32.84 38.64 2.03
N ALA A 331 -31.95 39.38 2.70
CA ALA A 331 -30.62 38.93 3.12
C ALA A 331 -30.60 38.31 4.53
#